data_AF-A0A382CEX7-F1
#
_entry.id   AF-A0A382CEX7-F1
#
_cell.length_a   1.000
_cell.length_b   1.000
_cell.length_c   1.000
_cell.angle_alpha   90.00
_cell.angle_beta   90.00
_cell.angle_gamma   90.00
#
_symmetry.space_group_name_H-M   'P 1'
#
loop_
_entity.id
_entity.type
_entity.pdbx_description
1 polymer ?
#
loop_
_entity_poly.entity_id
_entity_poly.type
_entity_poly.pdbx_seq_one_letter_code
_entity_poly.pdbx_strand_id
1 'polypeptide(L)'
;HFQKEIKDPKLLDEMSSFYAQESVHRKEHQKYNDLVCKLRDYDMELLNKPQVKRYEWAKTTLPPERRLAGTVAAEHLTAILADDLLRNKDHFTDSGNHVAKLWYWHALEETEHKAVAFDVYAAVCGSVKIRRRALLFATHFIMRDVLRSTVLMLKQDGQLWKIRTWVDAVNFLFIKPGILRRAFIPWLQFLRKDFHPWKKDNRDVISEWENSIPIKN
;
A
#
# COMPACT_ATOMS: atom_id res chain seq x y z
N HIS A 1 -11.17 -10.00 15.66
CA HIS A 1 -12.31 -9.33 16.32
C HIS A 1 -13.60 -9.68 15.58
N PHE A 2 -13.77 -9.21 14.35
CA PHE A 2 -15.00 -9.32 13.55
C PHE A 2 -15.33 -10.69 12.93
N GLN A 3 -14.41 -11.67 12.97
CA GLN A 3 -14.58 -12.96 12.29
C GLN A 3 -15.89 -13.70 12.67
N LYS A 4 -16.33 -13.60 13.93
CA LYS A 4 -17.57 -14.25 14.39
C LYS A 4 -18.86 -13.61 13.87
N GLU A 5 -18.77 -12.38 13.35
CA GLU A 5 -19.91 -11.63 12.81
C GLU A 5 -20.15 -11.92 11.32
N ILE A 6 -19.17 -12.55 10.67
CA ILE A 6 -19.20 -12.85 9.23
C ILE A 6 -19.83 -14.22 9.03
N LYS A 7 -20.88 -14.25 8.21
CA LYS A 7 -21.66 -15.47 7.91
C LYS A 7 -21.37 -16.05 6.55
N ASP A 8 -20.78 -15.27 5.65
CA ASP A 8 -20.45 -15.72 4.30
C ASP A 8 -19.21 -16.64 4.37
N PRO A 9 -19.35 -17.95 4.07
CA PRO A 9 -18.22 -18.88 4.10
C PRO A 9 -17.13 -18.51 3.10
N LYS A 10 -17.48 -17.90 1.95
CA LYS A 10 -16.50 -17.44 0.96
C LYS A 10 -15.63 -16.33 1.53
N LEU A 11 -16.26 -15.34 2.17
CA LEU A 11 -15.53 -14.23 2.79
C LEU A 11 -14.63 -14.69 3.94
N LEU A 12 -15.06 -15.70 4.71
CA LEU A 12 -14.21 -16.30 5.75
C LEU A 12 -12.97 -16.99 5.20
N ASP A 13 -13.10 -17.67 4.06
CA ASP A 13 -11.97 -18.31 3.36
C ASP A 13 -11.01 -17.27 2.77
N GLU A 14 -11.56 -16.25 2.10
CA GLU A 14 -10.78 -15.11 1.57
C GLU A 14 -10.03 -14.36 2.68
N MET A 15 -10.67 -14.13 3.84
CA MET A 15 -10.01 -13.56 5.02
C MET A 15 -8.87 -14.41 5.54
N SER A 16 -9.06 -15.73 5.57
CA SER A 16 -8.04 -16.66 6.05
C SER A 16 -6.83 -16.66 5.10
N SER A 17 -7.10 -16.61 3.80
CA SER A 17 -6.07 -16.49 2.76
C SER A 17 -5.34 -15.15 2.85
N PHE A 18 -6.07 -14.05 3.03
CA PHE A 18 -5.51 -12.71 3.25
C PHE A 18 -4.54 -12.71 4.44
N TYR A 19 -4.90 -13.30 5.60
CA TYR A 19 -4.00 -13.37 6.75
C TYR A 19 -2.72 -14.17 6.48
N ALA A 20 -2.81 -15.24 5.70
CA ALA A 20 -1.66 -16.05 5.34
C ALA A 20 -0.70 -15.28 4.41
N GLN A 21 -1.24 -14.65 3.36
CA GLN A 21 -0.48 -13.84 2.42
C GLN A 21 0.18 -12.65 3.12
N GLU A 22 -0.59 -11.88 3.91
CA GLU A 22 -0.08 -10.71 4.65
C GLU A 22 1.08 -11.06 5.59
N SER A 23 1.09 -12.27 6.17
CA SER A 23 2.21 -12.73 7.01
C SER A 23 3.50 -12.92 6.21
N VAL A 24 3.41 -13.46 5.00
CA VAL A 24 4.55 -13.67 4.10
C VAL A 24 5.02 -12.32 3.54
N HIS A 25 4.07 -11.55 3.03
CA HIS A 25 4.24 -10.20 2.51
C HIS A 25 4.94 -9.26 3.50
N ARG A 26 4.53 -9.24 4.77
CA ARG A 26 5.23 -8.48 5.81
C ARG A 26 6.69 -8.91 5.99
N LYS A 27 6.98 -10.22 5.95
CA LYS A 27 8.35 -10.74 6.13
C LYS A 27 9.26 -10.33 4.97
N GLU A 28 8.75 -10.37 3.74
CA GLU A 28 9.53 -9.98 2.57
C GLU A 28 9.81 -8.47 2.55
N HIS A 29 8.85 -7.63 2.94
CA HIS A 29 9.11 -6.19 3.13
C HIS A 29 10.15 -5.92 4.21
N GLN A 30 10.10 -6.66 5.33
CA GLN A 30 11.10 -6.50 6.39
C GLN A 30 12.51 -6.83 5.87
N LYS A 31 12.68 -7.96 5.17
CA LYS A 31 13.98 -8.33 4.57
C LYS A 31 14.47 -7.29 3.58
N TYR A 32 13.58 -6.77 2.73
CA TYR A 32 13.91 -5.71 1.77
C TYR A 32 14.38 -4.44 2.48
N ASN A 33 13.63 -3.98 3.48
CA ASN A 33 13.96 -2.79 4.26
C ASN A 33 15.27 -2.96 5.03
N ASP A 34 15.51 -4.13 5.63
CA ASP A 34 16.74 -4.45 6.35
C ASP A 34 17.96 -4.37 5.42
N LEU A 35 17.83 -4.93 4.22
CA LEU A 35 18.87 -4.89 3.20
C LEU A 35 19.17 -3.46 2.75
N VAL A 36 18.14 -2.68 2.41
CA VAL A 36 18.32 -1.28 1.97
C VAL A 36 18.97 -0.45 3.07
N CYS A 37 18.47 -0.56 4.31
CA CYS A 37 19.02 0.18 5.44
C CYS A 37 20.48 -0.21 5.71
N LYS A 38 20.82 -1.51 5.64
CA LYS A 38 22.20 -1.98 5.78
C LYS A 38 23.12 -1.46 4.68
N LEU A 39 22.68 -1.46 3.42
CA LEU A 39 23.50 -1.03 2.28
C LEU A 39 23.73 0.48 2.24
N ARG A 40 22.78 1.26 2.77
CA ARG A 40 22.80 2.73 2.71
C ARG A 40 23.13 3.39 4.05
N ASP A 41 23.36 2.59 5.08
CA ASP A 41 23.56 3.04 6.45
C ASP A 41 22.40 3.95 6.92
N TYR A 42 21.17 3.53 6.65
CA TYR A 42 19.97 4.21 7.13
C TYR A 42 19.54 3.64 8.49
N ASP A 43 19.16 4.53 9.40
CA ASP A 43 18.59 4.17 10.70
C ASP A 43 17.11 3.77 10.54
N MET A 44 16.85 2.46 10.48
CA MET A 44 15.50 1.91 10.35
C MET A 44 14.58 2.31 11.51
N GLU A 45 15.08 2.34 12.75
CA GLU A 45 14.26 2.70 13.90
C GLU A 45 13.81 4.15 13.77
N LEU A 46 14.71 5.06 13.40
CA LEU A 46 14.39 6.45 13.18
C LEU A 46 13.37 6.64 12.06
N LEU A 47 13.47 5.89 10.97
CA LEU A 47 12.51 5.93 9.85
C LEU A 47 11.12 5.47 10.30
N ASN A 48 11.03 4.34 11.02
CA ASN A 48 9.76 3.67 11.34
C ASN A 48 9.07 4.20 12.62
N LYS A 49 9.80 4.88 13.51
CA LYS A 49 9.30 5.34 14.81
C LYS A 49 7.92 6.03 14.80
N PRO A 50 7.60 6.94 13.85
CA PRO A 50 6.27 7.57 13.82
C PRO A 50 5.15 6.57 13.54
N GLN A 51 5.40 5.60 12.65
CA GLN A 51 4.42 4.58 12.25
C GLN A 51 4.15 3.62 13.40
N VAL A 52 5.21 3.12 14.06
CA VAL A 52 5.10 2.23 15.23
C VAL A 52 4.28 2.89 16.34
N LYS A 53 4.60 4.15 16.68
CA LYS A 53 3.84 4.90 17.70
C LYS A 53 2.37 5.07 17.32
N ARG A 54 2.09 5.37 16.06
CA ARG A 54 0.72 5.55 15.56
C ARG A 54 -0.06 4.24 15.60
N TYR A 55 0.57 3.13 15.23
CA TYR A 55 -0.03 1.80 15.27
C TYR A 55 -0.39 1.39 16.70
N GLU A 56 0.54 1.53 17.66
CA GLU A 56 0.27 1.19 19.07
C GLU A 56 -0.83 2.08 19.68
N TRP A 57 -0.83 3.38 19.37
CA TRP A 57 -1.90 4.27 19.76
C TRP A 57 -3.25 3.86 19.16
N ALA A 58 -3.29 3.55 17.86
CA ALA A 58 -4.50 3.14 17.18
C ALA A 58 -5.06 1.83 17.75
N LYS A 59 -4.19 0.85 18.03
CA LYS A 59 -4.55 -0.44 18.59
C LYS A 59 -5.22 -0.32 19.96
N THR A 60 -4.75 0.61 20.79
CA THR A 60 -5.21 0.81 22.18
C THR A 60 -6.37 1.81 22.31
N THR A 61 -6.49 2.76 21.38
CA THR A 61 -7.42 3.89 21.52
C THR A 61 -8.58 3.86 20.53
N LEU A 62 -8.39 3.34 19.31
CA LEU A 62 -9.44 3.37 18.29
C LEU A 62 -10.41 2.19 18.42
N PRO A 63 -11.72 2.44 18.23
CA PRO A 63 -12.69 1.36 18.08
C PRO A 63 -12.32 0.39 16.95
N PRO A 64 -12.66 -0.92 17.08
CA PRO A 64 -12.43 -1.94 16.06
C PRO A 64 -12.79 -1.52 14.63
N GLU A 65 -13.92 -0.84 14.44
CA GLU A 65 -14.44 -0.42 13.14
C GLU A 65 -13.56 0.65 12.48
N ARG A 66 -12.98 1.55 13.29
CA ARG A 66 -12.05 2.58 12.80
C ARG A 66 -10.70 1.98 12.45
N ARG A 67 -10.25 0.96 13.20
CA ARG A 67 -9.03 0.22 12.87
C ARG A 67 -9.19 -0.53 11.55
N LEU A 68 -10.30 -1.25 11.39
CA LEU A 68 -10.63 -1.93 10.14
C LEU A 68 -10.77 -0.95 8.96
N ALA A 69 -11.46 0.18 9.14
CA ALA A 69 -11.52 1.23 8.12
C ALA A 69 -10.13 1.77 7.75
N GLY A 70 -9.21 1.84 8.72
CA GLY A 70 -7.80 2.18 8.50
C GLY A 70 -7.11 1.15 7.61
N THR A 71 -7.30 -0.14 7.87
CA THR A 71 -6.83 -1.22 6.99
C THR A 71 -7.40 -1.06 5.58
N VAL A 72 -8.72 -0.95 5.42
CA VAL A 72 -9.34 -0.76 4.08
C VAL A 72 -8.76 0.44 3.34
N ALA A 73 -8.50 1.54 4.04
CA ALA A 73 -7.88 2.72 3.46
C ALA A 73 -6.42 2.48 3.04
N ALA A 74 -5.64 1.77 3.85
CA ALA A 74 -4.25 1.42 3.53
C ALA A 74 -4.18 0.51 2.30
N GLU A 75 -4.89 -0.63 2.33
CA GLU A 75 -4.99 -1.60 1.21
C GLU A 75 -5.46 -0.91 -0.08
N HIS A 76 -6.39 0.04 0.02
CA HIS A 76 -6.86 0.72 -1.17
C HIS A 76 -5.82 1.70 -1.73
N LEU A 77 -5.07 2.40 -0.87
CA LEU A 77 -4.01 3.31 -1.32
C LEU A 77 -2.86 2.54 -1.96
N THR A 78 -2.42 1.45 -1.36
CA THR A 78 -1.38 0.57 -1.90
C THR A 78 -1.84 -0.08 -3.20
N ALA A 79 -3.09 -0.54 -3.29
CA ALA A 79 -3.65 -1.06 -4.53
C ALA A 79 -3.70 -0.04 -5.68
N ILE A 80 -3.91 1.25 -5.40
CA ILE A 80 -3.86 2.30 -6.44
C ILE A 80 -2.43 2.40 -7.00
N LEU A 81 -1.42 2.34 -6.14
CA LEU A 81 -0.01 2.39 -6.54
C LEU A 81 0.41 1.08 -7.24
N ALA A 82 -0.07 -0.06 -6.76
CA ALA A 82 0.14 -1.36 -7.38
C ALA A 82 -0.42 -1.44 -8.81
N ASP A 83 -1.64 -0.93 -9.04
CA ASP A 83 -2.23 -0.84 -10.38
C ASP A 83 -1.37 0.04 -11.31
N ASP A 84 -0.88 1.17 -10.81
CA ASP A 84 0.02 2.03 -11.58
C ASP A 84 1.34 1.32 -11.91
N LEU A 85 1.89 0.59 -10.95
CA LEU A 85 3.12 -0.19 -11.12
C LEU A 85 2.97 -1.30 -12.17
N LEU A 86 1.89 -2.08 -12.09
CA LEU A 86 1.63 -3.20 -13.01
C LEU A 86 1.37 -2.74 -14.45
N ARG A 87 0.82 -1.52 -14.63
CA ARG A 87 0.57 -0.92 -15.94
C ARG A 87 1.81 -0.29 -16.59
N ASN A 88 2.82 0.04 -15.79
CA ASN A 88 4.05 0.69 -16.26
C ASN A 88 5.25 -0.24 -16.01
N LYS A 89 5.48 -1.19 -16.92
CA LYS A 89 6.51 -2.24 -16.76
C LYS A 89 7.95 -1.72 -16.65
N ASP A 90 8.17 -0.44 -16.95
CA ASP A 90 9.48 0.19 -16.96
C ASP A 90 10.00 0.63 -15.57
N HIS A 91 9.19 0.51 -14.51
CA HIS A 91 9.56 0.98 -13.17
C HIS A 91 10.84 0.33 -12.61
N PHE A 92 11.13 -0.89 -13.03
CA PHE A 92 12.28 -1.67 -12.54
C PHE A 92 13.23 -2.12 -13.64
N THR A 93 13.17 -1.53 -14.85
CA THR A 93 14.06 -1.92 -15.97
C THR A 93 15.54 -1.81 -15.60
N ASP A 94 15.89 -0.80 -14.81
CA ASP A 94 17.27 -0.58 -14.32
C ASP A 94 17.51 -1.17 -12.92
N SER A 95 16.56 -1.93 -12.38
CA SER A 95 16.67 -2.59 -11.06
C SER A 95 17.09 -4.05 -11.21
N GLY A 96 17.75 -4.60 -10.20
CA GLY A 96 18.06 -6.04 -10.19
C GLY A 96 16.78 -6.89 -10.23
N ASN A 97 16.81 -8.01 -10.97
CA ASN A 97 15.66 -8.91 -11.21
C ASN A 97 14.89 -9.31 -9.94
N HIS A 98 15.57 -9.44 -8.80
CA HIS A 98 14.93 -9.81 -7.53
C HIS A 98 14.07 -8.69 -6.94
N VAL A 99 14.49 -7.43 -7.08
CA VAL A 99 13.71 -6.27 -6.63
C VAL A 99 12.45 -6.15 -7.47
N ALA A 100 12.58 -6.24 -8.79
CA ALA A 100 11.44 -6.23 -9.70
C ALA A 100 10.43 -7.34 -9.35
N LYS A 101 10.90 -8.58 -9.17
CA LYS A 101 10.04 -9.72 -8.83
C LYS A 101 9.28 -9.50 -7.52
N LEU A 102 9.95 -9.02 -6.48
CA LEU A 102 9.32 -8.72 -5.19
C LEU A 102 8.18 -7.70 -5.34
N TRP A 103 8.44 -6.58 -6.01
CA TRP A 103 7.47 -5.50 -6.13
C TRP A 103 6.30 -5.85 -7.05
N TYR A 104 6.53 -6.62 -8.12
CA TYR A 104 5.42 -7.11 -8.95
C TYR A 104 4.57 -8.15 -8.23
N TRP A 105 5.19 -9.09 -7.50
CA TRP A 105 4.44 -10.03 -6.65
C TRP A 105 3.58 -9.28 -5.62
N HIS A 106 4.19 -8.33 -4.90
CA HIS A 106 3.48 -7.48 -3.93
C HIS A 106 2.30 -6.74 -4.57
N ALA A 107 2.49 -6.16 -5.77
CA ALA A 107 1.44 -5.43 -6.46
C ALA A 107 0.24 -6.32 -6.86
N LEU A 108 0.48 -7.59 -7.17
CA LEU A 108 -0.60 -8.55 -7.44
C LEU A 108 -1.39 -8.85 -6.18
N GLU A 109 -0.73 -9.16 -5.05
CA GLU A 109 -1.39 -9.46 -3.78
C GLU A 109 -2.26 -8.28 -3.29
N GLU A 110 -1.72 -7.07 -3.32
CA GLU A 110 -2.44 -5.83 -2.96
C GLU A 110 -3.71 -5.61 -3.79
N THR A 111 -3.74 -6.12 -5.03
CA THR A 111 -4.93 -6.03 -5.89
C THR A 111 -6.06 -6.94 -5.43
N GLU A 112 -5.75 -8.07 -4.78
CA GLU A 112 -6.73 -8.97 -4.15
C GLU A 112 -7.15 -8.45 -2.77
N HIS A 113 -6.16 -8.05 -1.96
CA HIS A 113 -6.30 -7.59 -0.59
C HIS A 113 -7.31 -6.46 -0.42
N LYS A 114 -7.27 -5.46 -1.31
CA LYS A 114 -8.18 -4.31 -1.31
C LYS A 114 -9.66 -4.71 -1.27
N ALA A 115 -10.02 -5.81 -1.94
CA ALA A 115 -11.40 -6.26 -2.02
C ALA A 115 -11.81 -6.98 -0.75
N VAL A 116 -11.00 -7.95 -0.29
CA VAL A 116 -11.25 -8.69 0.94
C VAL A 116 -11.42 -7.73 2.13
N ALA A 117 -10.50 -6.77 2.30
CA ALA A 117 -10.60 -5.79 3.38
C ALA A 117 -11.89 -4.95 3.29
N PHE A 118 -12.29 -4.54 2.08
CA PHE A 118 -13.52 -3.79 1.85
C PHE A 118 -14.77 -4.62 2.17
N ASP A 119 -14.81 -5.88 1.74
CA ASP A 119 -15.96 -6.77 1.89
C ASP A 119 -16.19 -7.13 3.36
N VAL A 120 -15.10 -7.37 4.11
CA VAL A 120 -15.14 -7.50 5.58
C VAL A 120 -15.70 -6.23 6.23
N TYR A 121 -15.23 -5.05 5.81
CA TYR A 121 -15.72 -3.79 6.34
C TYR A 121 -17.20 -3.55 6.02
N ALA A 122 -17.64 -3.89 4.81
CA ALA A 122 -19.03 -3.79 4.39
C ALA A 122 -19.93 -4.73 5.20
N ALA A 123 -19.46 -5.94 5.51
CA ALA A 123 -20.21 -6.93 6.28
C ALA A 123 -20.44 -6.54 7.75
N VAL A 124 -19.48 -5.85 8.40
CA VAL A 124 -19.53 -5.61 9.86
C VAL A 124 -19.74 -4.16 10.27
N CYS A 125 -19.44 -3.19 9.39
CA CYS A 125 -19.59 -1.77 9.71
C CYS A 125 -20.33 -1.00 8.61
N GLY A 126 -19.89 -1.12 7.35
CA GLY A 126 -20.51 -0.49 6.17
C GLY A 126 -20.53 1.05 6.16
N SER A 127 -19.97 1.72 7.17
CA SER A 127 -20.10 3.17 7.32
C SER A 127 -19.24 3.96 6.33
N VAL A 128 -19.86 4.45 5.27
CA VAL A 128 -19.21 5.30 4.26
C VAL A 128 -18.50 6.51 4.89
N LYS A 129 -19.08 7.11 5.95
CA LYS A 129 -18.47 8.26 6.65
C LYS A 129 -17.17 7.90 7.36
N ILE A 130 -17.12 6.76 8.04
CA ILE A 130 -15.92 6.29 8.73
C ILE A 130 -14.85 5.91 7.69
N ARG A 131 -15.22 5.17 6.64
CA ARG A 131 -14.31 4.78 5.55
C ARG A 131 -13.68 5.98 4.84
N ARG A 132 -14.47 7.01 4.50
CA ARG A 132 -13.95 8.26 3.89
C ARG A 132 -12.94 8.97 4.80
N ARG A 133 -13.27 9.08 6.10
CA ARG A 133 -12.35 9.69 7.08
C ARG A 133 -11.06 8.89 7.21
N ALA A 134 -11.15 7.57 7.22
CA ALA A 134 -9.98 6.70 7.25
C ALA A 134 -9.08 6.92 6.04
N LEU A 135 -9.62 7.05 4.82
CA LEU A 135 -8.83 7.40 3.63
C LEU A 135 -8.07 8.72 3.80
N LEU A 136 -8.75 9.77 4.27
CA LEU A 136 -8.11 11.09 4.46
C LEU A 136 -6.96 11.02 5.47
N PHE A 137 -7.18 10.33 6.60
CA PHE A 137 -6.13 10.14 7.60
C PHE A 137 -4.99 9.27 7.10
N ALA A 138 -5.28 8.13 6.45
CA ALA A 138 -4.27 7.25 5.88
C ALA A 138 -3.41 7.99 4.84
N THR A 139 -4.06 8.73 3.93
CA THR A 139 -3.37 9.56 2.92
C THR A 139 -2.46 10.59 3.59
N HIS A 140 -2.97 11.35 4.55
CA HIS A 140 -2.19 12.37 5.25
C HIS A 140 -0.95 11.76 5.94
N PHE A 141 -1.15 10.67 6.68
CA PHE A 141 -0.07 10.06 7.45
C PHE A 141 0.97 9.37 6.56
N ILE A 142 0.55 8.67 5.49
CA ILE A 142 1.47 8.07 4.51
C ILE A 142 2.29 9.17 3.84
N MET A 143 1.66 10.23 3.33
CA MET A 143 2.38 11.32 2.66
C MET A 143 3.37 12.01 3.61
N ARG A 144 2.97 12.23 4.87
CA ARG A 144 3.85 12.79 5.89
C ARG A 144 5.05 11.87 6.19
N ASP A 145 4.81 10.58 6.37
CA ASP A 145 5.84 9.62 6.73
C ASP A 145 6.81 9.40 5.56
N VAL A 146 6.31 9.25 4.34
CA VAL A 146 7.13 9.17 3.12
C VAL A 146 7.99 10.43 2.99
N LEU A 147 7.40 11.62 3.06
CA LEU A 147 8.16 12.87 2.95
C LEU A 147 9.23 12.97 4.04
N ARG A 148 8.90 12.64 5.29
CA ARG A 148 9.86 12.64 6.41
C ARG A 148 11.01 11.66 6.14
N SER A 149 10.70 10.43 5.77
CA SER A 149 11.71 9.41 5.49
C SER A 149 12.59 9.81 4.30
N THR A 150 12.01 10.35 3.23
CA THR A 150 12.75 10.91 2.10
C THR A 150 13.68 12.02 2.55
N VAL A 151 13.23 12.98 3.36
CA VAL A 151 14.09 14.05 3.87
C VAL A 151 15.27 13.51 4.69
N LEU A 152 15.03 12.51 5.55
CA LEU A 152 16.08 11.89 6.35
C LEU A 152 17.10 11.14 5.47
N MET A 153 16.63 10.34 4.51
CA MET A 153 17.50 9.62 3.57
C MET A 153 18.30 10.59 2.69
N LEU A 154 17.65 11.62 2.12
CA LEU A 154 18.34 12.63 1.31
C LEU A 154 19.36 13.44 2.13
N LYS A 155 19.13 13.63 3.43
CA LYS A 155 20.11 14.26 4.32
C LYS A 155 21.34 13.36 4.48
N GLN A 156 21.14 12.07 4.76
CA GLN A 156 22.21 11.09 4.88
C GLN A 156 23.03 10.99 3.57
N ASP A 157 22.35 11.02 2.42
CA ASP A 157 22.96 10.91 1.10
C ASP A 157 23.57 12.24 0.56
N GLY A 158 23.54 13.32 1.34
CA GLY A 158 24.03 14.64 0.93
C GLY A 158 23.27 15.27 -0.25
N GLN A 159 22.03 14.84 -0.48
CA GLN A 159 21.17 15.31 -1.59
C GLN A 159 20.14 16.35 -1.17
N LEU A 160 19.88 16.51 0.14
CA LEU A 160 18.76 17.32 0.67
C LEU A 160 18.74 18.76 0.15
N TRP A 161 19.91 19.38 0.03
CA TRP A 161 20.06 20.80 -0.35
C TRP A 161 20.24 21.00 -1.86
N LYS A 162 20.22 19.94 -2.66
CA LYS A 162 20.34 20.05 -4.11
C LYS A 162 18.98 20.32 -4.71
N ILE A 163 18.81 21.51 -5.29
CA ILE A 163 17.57 21.94 -5.95
C ILE A 163 17.13 20.92 -7.01
N ARG A 164 18.08 20.39 -7.79
CA ARG A 164 17.81 19.38 -8.82
C ARG A 164 17.07 18.16 -8.29
N THR A 165 17.44 17.66 -7.10
CA THR A 165 16.75 16.52 -6.46
C THR A 165 15.26 16.77 -6.31
N TRP A 166 14.88 17.97 -5.89
CA TRP A 166 13.48 18.34 -5.67
C TRP A 166 12.73 18.60 -6.99
N VAL A 167 13.41 19.18 -7.98
CA VAL A 167 12.86 19.31 -9.34
C VAL A 167 12.57 17.94 -9.94
N ASP A 168 13.52 17.00 -9.83
CA ASP A 168 13.36 15.63 -10.31
C ASP A 168 12.24 14.91 -9.55
N ALA A 169 12.13 15.10 -8.23
CA ALA A 169 11.04 14.55 -7.42
C ALA A 169 9.66 15.10 -7.85
N VAL A 170 9.52 16.42 -8.06
CA VAL A 170 8.26 17.03 -8.54
C VAL A 170 7.92 16.51 -9.93
N ASN A 171 8.91 16.42 -10.84
CA ASN A 171 8.72 15.88 -12.18
C ASN A 171 8.23 14.43 -12.13
N PHE A 172 8.86 13.59 -11.30
CA PHE A 172 8.48 12.19 -11.11
C PHE A 172 7.06 12.03 -10.56
N LEU A 173 6.70 12.81 -9.54
CA LEU A 173 5.43 12.71 -8.84
C LEU A 173 4.25 13.26 -9.64
N PHE A 174 4.44 14.31 -10.44
CA PHE A 174 3.32 15.04 -11.08
C PHE A 174 3.36 15.06 -12.62
N ILE A 175 4.55 15.07 -13.22
CA ILE A 175 4.71 15.27 -14.68
C ILE A 175 4.88 13.93 -15.38
N LYS A 176 6.08 13.33 -15.31
CA LYS A 176 6.45 12.07 -15.95
C LYS A 176 7.29 11.22 -14.98
N PRO A 177 6.79 10.04 -14.55
CA PRO A 177 5.57 9.39 -15.00
C PRO A 177 4.29 10.02 -14.40
N GLY A 178 4.39 10.79 -13.31
CA GLY A 178 3.26 11.51 -12.72
C GLY A 178 2.40 10.65 -11.79
N ILE A 179 3.04 9.88 -10.91
CA ILE A 179 2.38 8.86 -10.06
C ILE A 179 1.20 9.44 -9.27
N LEU A 180 1.37 10.58 -8.59
CA LEU A 180 0.29 11.18 -7.79
C LEU A 180 -0.85 11.70 -8.68
N ARG A 181 -0.52 12.23 -9.85
CA ARG A 181 -1.52 12.67 -10.84
C ARG A 181 -2.36 11.49 -11.31
N ARG A 182 -1.76 10.32 -11.56
CA ARG A 182 -2.48 9.11 -11.98
C ARG A 182 -3.27 8.46 -10.84
N ALA A 183 -2.74 8.51 -9.62
CA ALA A 183 -3.42 7.99 -8.42
C ALA A 183 -4.64 8.84 -8.02
N PHE A 184 -4.71 10.12 -8.42
CA PHE A 184 -5.73 11.06 -7.95
C PHE A 184 -7.17 10.65 -8.30
N ILE A 185 -7.44 10.20 -9.54
CA ILE A 185 -8.79 9.80 -9.93
C ILE A 185 -9.25 8.52 -9.19
N PRO A 186 -8.46 7.42 -9.14
CA PRO A 186 -8.78 6.26 -8.30
C PRO A 186 -8.99 6.62 -6.82
N TRP A 187 -8.15 7.51 -6.28
CA TRP A 187 -8.28 8.00 -4.91
C TRP A 187 -9.63 8.72 -4.69
N LEU A 188 -10.05 9.57 -5.62
CA LEU A 188 -11.38 10.21 -5.58
C LEU A 188 -12.52 9.19 -5.71
N GLN A 189 -12.36 8.15 -6.51
CA GLN A 189 -13.39 7.11 -6.68
C GLN A 189 -13.69 6.39 -5.36
N PHE A 190 -12.69 6.17 -4.50
CA PHE A 190 -12.90 5.59 -3.17
C PHE A 190 -13.85 6.44 -2.32
N LEU A 191 -13.90 7.75 -2.50
CA LEU A 191 -14.81 8.63 -1.77
C LEU A 191 -16.27 8.43 -2.19
N ARG A 192 -16.59 7.72 -3.27
CA ARG A 192 -17.98 7.50 -3.69
C ARG A 192 -18.76 6.63 -2.69
N LYS A 193 -20.08 6.84 -2.61
CA LYS A 193 -20.98 6.08 -1.73
C LYS A 193 -21.15 4.64 -2.25
N ASP A 194 -21.26 4.49 -3.56
CA ASP A 194 -21.44 3.23 -4.27
C ASP A 194 -20.10 2.56 -4.67
N PHE A 195 -19.00 2.97 -4.05
CA PHE A 195 -17.67 2.45 -4.35
C PHE A 195 -17.57 0.96 -3.98
N HIS A 196 -16.92 0.17 -4.84
CA HIS A 196 -16.45 -1.18 -4.56
C HIS A 196 -15.12 -1.39 -5.30
N PRO A 197 -14.08 -1.99 -4.68
CA PRO A 197 -12.78 -2.15 -5.33
C PRO A 197 -12.79 -2.91 -6.67
N TRP A 198 -13.70 -3.87 -6.86
CA TRP A 198 -13.85 -4.63 -8.11
C TRP A 198 -14.52 -3.87 -9.25
N LYS A 199 -15.10 -2.67 -9.03
CA LYS A 199 -15.64 -1.86 -10.15
C LYS A 199 -14.55 -1.41 -11.12
N LYS A 200 -13.30 -1.37 -10.69
CA LYS A 200 -12.13 -1.22 -11.55
C LYS A 200 -11.52 -2.61 -11.72
N ASP A 201 -11.99 -3.31 -12.75
CA ASP A 201 -11.53 -4.67 -13.03
C ASP A 201 -10.10 -4.60 -13.57
N ASN A 202 -9.19 -5.21 -12.82
CA ASN A 202 -7.78 -5.33 -13.18
C ASN A 202 -7.39 -6.80 -13.39
N ARG A 203 -8.35 -7.72 -13.43
CA ARG A 203 -8.08 -9.17 -13.54
C ARG A 203 -7.28 -9.52 -14.78
N ASP A 204 -7.53 -8.83 -15.90
CA ASP A 204 -6.76 -9.04 -17.14
C ASP A 204 -5.26 -8.73 -16.95
N VAL A 205 -4.94 -7.67 -16.20
CA VAL A 205 -3.56 -7.30 -15.86
C VAL A 205 -2.96 -8.31 -14.89
N ILE A 206 -3.74 -8.79 -13.91
CA ILE A 206 -3.30 -9.82 -12.96
C ILE A 206 -2.95 -11.11 -13.71
N SER A 207 -3.84 -11.59 -14.59
CA SER A 207 -3.63 -12.82 -15.35
C SER A 207 -2.44 -12.75 -16.31
N GLU A 208 -2.13 -11.58 -16.87
CA GLU A 208 -0.92 -11.39 -17.68
C GLU A 208 0.36 -11.57 -16.85
N TRP A 209 0.35 -11.09 -15.60
CA TRP A 209 1.49 -11.15 -14.70
C TRP A 209 1.64 -12.51 -14.00
N GLU A 210 0.56 -13.17 -13.62
CA GLU A 210 0.58 -14.53 -13.07
C GLU A 210 1.21 -15.53 -14.04
N ASN A 211 1.00 -15.34 -15.34
CA ASN A 211 1.57 -16.21 -16.38
C ASN A 211 3.04 -15.88 -16.71
N SER A 212 3.53 -14.69 -16.36
CA SER A 212 4.88 -14.22 -16.74
C SER A 212 5.88 -14.22 -15.59
N ILE A 213 5.42 -14.20 -14.33
CA ILE A 213 6.28 -14.33 -13.15
C ILE A 213 6.11 -15.76 -12.60
N PRO A 214 7.16 -16.60 -12.53
CA PRO A 214 7.08 -17.84 -11.78
C PRO A 214 7.02 -17.50 -10.28
N ILE A 215 5.80 -17.35 -9.77
CA ILE A 215 5.50 -16.97 -8.38
C ILE A 215 5.84 -18.12 -7.41
N LYS A 216 6.02 -19.35 -7.90
CA LYS A 216 6.37 -20.52 -7.09
C LYS A 216 7.64 -21.19 -7.59
N ASN A 217 8.70 -21.11 -6.79
CA ASN A 217 9.74 -22.12 -6.63
C ASN A 217 10.13 -22.13 -5.15
#